data_AF-A0A7S4KR72-F1
#
_entry.id   AF-A0A7S4KR72-F1
#
_cell.length_a   1.000
_cell.length_b   1.000
_cell.length_c   1.000
_cell.angle_alpha   90.00
_cell.angle_beta   90.00
_cell.angle_gamma   90.00
#
_symmetry.space_group_name_H-M   'P 1'
#
loop_
_entity.id
_entity.type
_entity.pdbx_description
1 polymer ?
#
loop_
_entity_poly.entity_id
_entity_poly.type
_entity_poly.pdbx_seq_one_letter_code
_entity_poly.pdbx_strand_id
1 'polypeptide(L)'
;ERKKRENIAKEILQTEKVYTQSLENILRLYMLPIQSQKILKSEEVMTIFANIDQIGTVHYKLYSDLQKRINNWNHQTTIGDVFIQHSHALPLYSKYINNFDQGMKMI
;
A
#
# COMPACT_ATOMS: atom_id res chain seq x y z
N GLU A 1 -24.30 -11.95 13.57
CA GLU A 1 -22.95 -12.28 13.04
C GLU A 1 -22.73 -11.92 11.57
N ARG A 2 -23.67 -12.20 10.64
CA ARG A 2 -23.47 -11.99 9.19
C ARG A 2 -23.24 -10.53 8.79
N LYS A 3 -24.10 -9.62 9.26
CA LYS A 3 -23.96 -8.17 9.07
C LYS A 3 -22.66 -7.64 9.71
N LYS A 4 -22.20 -8.27 10.79
CA LYS A 4 -20.92 -7.94 11.45
C LYS A 4 -19.73 -8.29 10.54
N ARG A 5 -19.74 -9.46 9.88
CA ARG A 5 -18.68 -9.85 8.93
C ARG A 5 -18.61 -8.91 7.72
N GLU A 6 -19.75 -8.57 7.14
CA GLU A 6 -19.81 -7.63 6.01
C GLU A 6 -19.33 -6.23 6.42
N ASN A 7 -19.75 -5.74 7.59
CA ASN A 7 -19.29 -4.44 8.11
C ASN A 7 -17.78 -4.42 8.35
N ILE A 8 -17.22 -5.47 8.96
CA ILE A 8 -15.77 -5.60 9.17
C ILE A 8 -15.04 -5.62 7.81
N ALA A 9 -15.53 -6.37 6.82
CA ALA A 9 -14.92 -6.39 5.50
C ALA A 9 -14.94 -5.01 4.83
N LYS A 10 -16.06 -4.27 4.94
CA LYS A 10 -16.16 -2.89 4.44
C LYS A 10 -15.22 -1.93 5.16
N GLU A 11 -15.03 -2.10 6.47
CA GLU A 11 -14.08 -1.30 7.24
C GLU A 11 -12.63 -1.56 6.79
N ILE A 12 -12.27 -2.83 6.58
CA ILE A 12 -10.97 -3.21 6.01
C ILE A 12 -10.77 -2.56 4.63
N LEU A 13 -11.77 -2.63 3.77
CA LEU A 13 -11.71 -2.00 2.45
C LEU A 13 -11.55 -0.47 2.53
N GLN A 14 -12.25 0.16 3.46
CA GLN A 14 -12.20 1.62 3.64
C GLN A 14 -10.83 2.05 4.18
N THR A 15 -10.27 1.32 5.13
CA THR A 15 -8.93 1.59 5.66
C THR A 15 -7.85 1.36 4.61
N GLU A 16 -7.98 0.29 3.80
CA GLU A 16 -7.07 0.02 2.68
C GLU A 16 -7.14 1.12 1.59
N LYS A 17 -8.34 1.65 1.32
CA LYS A 17 -8.52 2.79 0.41
C LYS A 17 -7.74 4.02 0.88
N VAL A 18 -7.85 4.34 2.18
CA VAL A 18 -7.13 5.47 2.76
C VAL A 18 -5.62 5.23 2.68
N TYR A 19 -5.16 4.01 2.99
CA TYR A 19 -3.75 3.65 2.91
C TYR A 19 -3.17 3.80 1.49
N THR A 20 -3.85 3.26 0.48
CA THR A 20 -3.43 3.38 -0.93
C THR A 20 -3.41 4.83 -1.42
N GLN A 21 -4.40 5.65 -1.00
CA GLN A 21 -4.42 7.08 -1.29
C GLN A 21 -3.22 7.81 -0.67
N SER A 22 -2.86 7.47 0.57
CA SER A 22 -1.67 8.03 1.24
C SER A 22 -0.38 7.66 0.51
N LEU A 23 -0.23 6.40 0.08
CA LEU A 23 0.93 5.98 -0.71
C LEU A 23 1.01 6.71 -2.05
N GLU A 24 -0.12 6.87 -2.75
CA GLU A 24 -0.20 7.64 -3.99
C GLU A 24 0.20 9.10 -3.78
N ASN A 25 -0.26 9.72 -2.68
CA ASN A 25 0.11 11.10 -2.34
C ASN A 25 1.61 11.23 -2.06
N ILE A 26 2.23 10.27 -1.36
CA ILE A 26 3.68 10.27 -1.12
C ILE A 26 4.44 10.26 -2.46
N LEU A 27 4.04 9.39 -3.38
CA LEU A 27 4.66 9.29 -4.71
C LEU A 27 4.48 10.56 -5.53
N ARG A 28 3.23 11.06 -5.64
CA ARG A 28 2.88 12.16 -6.54
C ARG A 28 3.24 13.54 -6.04
N LEU A 29 3.11 13.77 -4.74
CA LEU A 29 3.30 15.11 -4.15
C LEU A 29 4.74 15.32 -3.65
N TYR A 30 5.50 14.25 -3.41
CA TYR A 30 6.86 14.34 -2.88
C TYR A 30 7.90 13.70 -3.79
N MET A 31 7.84 12.38 -4.02
CA MET A 31 8.90 11.67 -4.75
C MET A 31 9.07 12.17 -6.19
N LEU A 32 7.98 12.26 -6.97
CA LEU A 32 8.03 12.71 -8.37
C LEU A 32 8.46 14.18 -8.52
N PRO A 33 7.95 15.15 -7.72
CA PRO A 33 8.44 16.53 -7.75
C PRO A 33 9.92 16.64 -7.40
N ILE A 34 10.39 15.93 -6.37
CA ILE A 34 11.81 15.93 -5.95
C ILE A 34 12.72 15.42 -7.08
N GLN A 35 12.30 14.33 -7.75
CA GLN A 35 13.04 13.78 -8.88
C GLN A 35 13.04 14.71 -10.10
N SER A 36 11.88 15.26 -10.46
CA SER A 36 11.74 16.10 -11.67
C SER A 36 12.48 17.43 -11.54
N GLN A 37 12.48 18.03 -10.35
CA GLN A 37 13.22 19.25 -10.05
C GLN A 37 14.69 19.00 -9.71
N LYS A 38 15.12 17.73 -9.65
CA LYS A 38 16.47 17.31 -9.27
C LYS A 38 16.94 17.92 -7.94
N ILE A 39 16.01 18.05 -6.99
CA ILE A 39 16.31 18.61 -5.65
C ILE A 39 17.30 17.70 -4.92
N LEU A 40 17.16 16.39 -5.10
CA LEU A 40 18.03 15.35 -4.54
C LEU A 40 18.60 14.47 -5.64
N LYS A 41 19.76 13.86 -5.37
CA LYS A 41 20.32 12.82 -6.23
C LYS A 41 19.41 11.58 -6.19
N SER A 42 19.41 10.82 -7.28
CA SER A 42 18.59 9.60 -7.37
C SER A 42 18.85 8.61 -6.23
N GLU A 43 20.09 8.55 -5.72
CA GLU A 43 20.47 7.69 -4.59
C GLU A 43 19.84 8.15 -3.26
N GLU A 44 19.78 9.47 -3.02
CA GLU A 44 19.17 10.06 -1.83
C GLU A 44 17.65 9.84 -1.87
N VAL A 45 17.02 10.03 -3.04
CA VAL A 45 15.60 9.70 -3.24
C VAL A 45 15.33 8.21 -2.99
N MET A 46 16.16 7.30 -3.52
CA MET A 46 16.02 5.87 -3.25
C MET A 46 16.27 5.51 -1.79
N THR A 47 17.07 6.29 -1.06
CA THR A 47 17.30 6.04 0.36
C THR A 47 16.10 6.50 1.20
N ILE A 48 15.51 7.65 0.88
CA ILE A 48 14.34 8.20 1.58
C ILE A 48 13.06 7.40 1.29
N PHE A 49 12.80 7.09 0.01
CA PHE A 49 11.54 6.46 -0.42
C PHE A 49 11.64 4.94 -0.62
N ALA A 50 12.85 4.37 -0.56
CA ALA A 50 13.10 2.93 -0.70
C ALA A 50 12.37 2.31 -1.91
N ASN A 51 11.46 1.38 -1.66
CA ASN A 51 10.61 0.70 -2.65
C ASN A 51 9.11 0.98 -2.41
N ILE A 52 8.77 2.19 -1.97
CA ILE A 52 7.39 2.57 -1.66
C ILE A 52 6.45 2.53 -2.88
N ASP A 53 6.99 2.68 -4.09
CA ASP A 53 6.30 2.51 -5.37
C ASP A 53 5.81 1.06 -5.58
N GLN A 54 6.66 0.09 -5.24
CA GLN A 54 6.33 -1.33 -5.31
C GLN A 54 5.27 -1.70 -4.27
N ILE A 55 5.41 -1.19 -3.05
CA ILE A 55 4.42 -1.35 -1.97
C ILE A 55 3.08 -0.76 -2.40
N GLY A 56 3.06 0.47 -2.92
CA GLY A 56 1.86 1.12 -3.44
C GLY A 56 1.18 0.31 -4.54
N THR A 57 1.95 -0.25 -5.46
CA THR A 57 1.42 -1.09 -6.55
C THR A 57 0.73 -2.36 -6.03
N VAL A 58 1.32 -3.02 -5.03
CA VAL A 58 0.76 -4.23 -4.41
C VAL A 58 -0.54 -3.89 -3.67
N HIS A 59 -0.52 -2.85 -2.84
CA HIS A 59 -1.67 -2.46 -2.05
C HIS A 59 -2.83 -1.92 -2.92
N TYR A 60 -2.53 -1.25 -4.03
CA TYR A 60 -3.56 -0.87 -5.00
C TYR A 60 -4.26 -2.09 -5.62
N LYS A 61 -3.50 -3.15 -5.92
CA LYS A 61 -4.09 -4.41 -6.41
C LYS A 61 -4.91 -5.10 -5.33
N LEU A 62 -4.41 -5.18 -4.10
CA LEU A 62 -5.15 -5.72 -2.96
C LEU A 62 -6.48 -4.98 -2.76
N TYR A 63 -6.46 -3.65 -2.76
CA TYR A 63 -7.65 -2.81 -2.69
C TYR A 63 -8.64 -3.12 -3.84
N SER A 64 -8.16 -3.19 -5.08
CA SER A 64 -9.00 -3.49 -6.25
C SER A 64 -9.70 -4.84 -6.13
N ASP A 65 -8.97 -5.88 -5.69
CA ASP A 65 -9.50 -7.23 -5.55
C ASP A 65 -10.49 -7.32 -4.37
N LEU A 66 -10.17 -6.68 -3.24
CA LEU A 66 -11.09 -6.55 -2.10
C LEU A 66 -12.36 -5.80 -2.48
N GLN A 67 -12.25 -4.68 -3.19
CA GLN A 67 -13.39 -3.88 -3.65
C GLN A 67 -14.32 -4.73 -4.52
N LYS A 68 -13.78 -5.46 -5.50
CA LYS A 68 -14.57 -6.35 -6.37
C LYS A 68 -15.26 -7.45 -5.57
N ARG A 69 -14.58 -8.05 -4.59
CA ARG A 69 -15.13 -9.12 -3.75
C ARG A 69 -16.24 -8.62 -2.83
N ILE A 70 -16.04 -7.46 -2.20
CA ILE A 70 -16.96 -6.88 -1.22
C ILE A 70 -18.17 -6.24 -1.91
N ASN A 71 -18.02 -5.68 -3.12
CA ASN A 71 -19.17 -5.18 -3.89
C ASN A 71 -20.15 -6.29 -4.29
N ASN A 72 -19.68 -7.54 -4.42
CA ASN A 72 -20.49 -8.70 -4.76
C ASN A 72 -20.68 -9.64 -3.54
N TRP A 73 -20.87 -9.06 -2.36
CA TRP A 73 -20.95 -9.81 -1.11
C TRP A 73 -22.14 -10.77 -1.06
N ASN A 74 -21.89 -12.01 -0.65
CA ASN A 74 -22.90 -13.04 -0.41
C ASN A 74 -22.57 -13.84 0.87
N HIS A 75 -23.43 -14.81 1.21
CA HIS A 75 -23.29 -15.58 2.46
C HIS A 75 -22.05 -16.49 2.52
N GLN A 76 -21.49 -16.87 1.39
CA GLN A 76 -20.29 -17.71 1.26
C GLN A 76 -19.03 -16.88 1.02
N THR A 77 -19.15 -15.56 0.85
CA THR A 77 -18.00 -14.69 0.59
C THR A 77 -16.96 -14.77 1.69
N THR A 78 -15.72 -15.02 1.29
CA THR A 78 -14.51 -14.88 2.09
C THR A 78 -13.64 -13.77 1.50
N ILE A 79 -12.75 -13.21 2.32
CA ILE A 79 -11.70 -12.29 1.86
C ILE A 79 -10.30 -12.85 2.13
N GLY A 80 -10.18 -13.92 2.92
CA GLY A 80 -8.90 -14.50 3.32
C GLY A 80 -8.06 -15.03 2.16
N ASP A 81 -8.71 -15.58 1.13
CA ASP A 81 -8.06 -16.01 -0.11
C ASP A 81 -7.37 -14.84 -0.84
N VAL A 82 -8.00 -13.66 -0.83
CA VAL A 82 -7.41 -12.43 -1.38
C VAL A 82 -6.18 -12.03 -0.57
N PHE A 83 -6.23 -12.08 0.76
CA PHE A 83 -5.06 -11.79 1.60
C PHE A 83 -3.91 -12.77 1.37
N ILE A 84 -4.19 -14.07 1.24
CA ILE A 84 -3.16 -15.08 0.96
C ILE A 84 -2.48 -14.79 -0.37
N GLN A 85 -3.24 -14.48 -1.42
CA GLN A 85 -2.70 -14.16 -2.73
C GLN A 85 -1.72 -12.97 -2.69
N HIS A 86 -2.02 -11.94 -1.90
CA HIS A 86 -1.17 -10.74 -1.79
C HIS A 86 -0.07 -10.87 -0.72
N SER A 87 -0.16 -11.86 0.19
CA SER A 87 0.81 -12.06 1.28
C SER A 87 2.25 -12.33 0.80
N HIS A 88 2.40 -12.87 -0.41
CA HIS A 88 3.71 -13.11 -1.03
C HIS A 88 4.51 -11.82 -1.28
N ALA A 89 3.85 -10.67 -1.28
CA ALA A 89 4.48 -9.37 -1.45
C ALA A 89 4.94 -8.74 -0.12
N LEU A 90 4.58 -9.31 1.04
CA LEU A 90 5.00 -8.80 2.35
C LEU A 90 6.53 -8.71 2.53
N PRO A 91 7.38 -9.60 1.98
CA PRO A 91 8.83 -9.46 2.04
C PRO A 91 9.37 -8.15 1.42
N LEU A 92 8.60 -7.48 0.56
CA LEU A 92 8.98 -6.15 0.03
C LEU A 92 9.16 -5.11 1.14
N TYR A 93 8.45 -5.26 2.27
CA TYR A 93 8.61 -4.37 3.42
C TYR A 93 9.96 -4.49 4.09
N SER A 94 10.67 -5.62 3.97
CA SER A 94 12.02 -5.74 4.54
C SER A 94 12.97 -4.69 3.95
N LYS A 95 12.89 -4.44 2.65
CA LYS A 95 13.69 -3.40 1.99
C LYS A 95 13.32 -1.99 2.49
N TYR A 96 12.03 -1.72 2.64
CA TYR A 96 11.54 -0.44 3.16
C TYR A 96 12.01 -0.19 4.59
N ILE A 97 11.84 -1.18 5.48
CA ILE A 97 12.22 -1.10 6.90
C ILE A 97 13.74 -0.95 7.04
N ASN A 98 14.53 -1.73 6.29
CA ASN A 98 15.98 -1.66 6.35
C ASN A 98 16.53 -0.28 5.95
N ASN A 99 15.84 0.43 5.07
CA ASN A 99 16.23 1.77 4.63
C ASN A 99 15.64 2.89 5.50
N PHE A 100 14.70 2.59 6.40
CA PHE A 100 13.96 3.59 7.18
C PHE A 100 14.88 4.46 8.04
N ASP A 101 15.77 3.85 8.83
CA ASP A 101 16.69 4.57 9.71
C ASP A 101 17.64 5.49 8.93
N GLN A 102 18.03 5.08 7.72
CA GLN A 102 18.93 5.86 6.87
C GLN A 102 18.17 7.01 6.19
N GLY A 103 16.95 6.77 5.72
CA GLY A 103 16.07 7.80 5.18
C GLY A 103 15.74 8.87 6.22
N MET A 104 15.43 8.47 7.46
CA MET A 104 15.14 9.39 8.57
C MET A 104 16.31 10.30 8.95
N LYS A 105 17.55 9.87 8.71
CA LYS A 105 18.75 10.70 8.95
C LYS A 105 19.01 11.72 7.83
N MET A 106 18.39 11.55 6.67
CA MET A 106 18.53 12.45 5.51
C MET A 106 17.48 13.58 5.48
N ILE A 107 16.46 13.48 6.34
CA ILE A 107 15.42 14.50 6.54
C ILE A 107 15.84 15.40 7.70
#